data_AF-A0A9K3J861-F1
#
_entry.id   AF-A0A9K3J861-F1
#
_cell.length_a   1.000
_cell.length_b   1.000
_cell.length_c   1.000
_cell.angle_alpha   90.00
_cell.angle_beta   90.00
_cell.angle_gamma   90.00
#
_symmetry.space_group_name_H-M   'P 1'
#
loop_
_entity.id
_entity.type
_entity.pdbx_description
1 polymer ?
#
loop_
_entity_poly.entity_id
_entity_poly.type
_entity_poly.pdbx_seq_one_letter_code
_entity_poly.pdbx_strand_id
1 'polypeptide(L)'
;MSPPGMVRVRHSEFLCRSHGIEPTVEKFRAFYQLIRNIGFYSFGNHGSAKKILLNPPKSFHDWKHKFFFIREEVIPIAMILRELDSIEKEELPIPKGAYWYLKLTATPNRIFGENVLVAAQMSDKWPETSNEVPIPKFQDRGKLSL
;
A
#
# COMPACT_ATOMS: atom_id res chain seq x y z
N MET A 1 -1.83 -12.91 0.94
CA MET A 1 -1.99 -11.55 1.49
C MET A 1 -3.30 -10.98 0.97
N SER A 2 -4.08 -10.23 1.77
CA SER A 2 -5.36 -9.68 1.28
C SER A 2 -5.15 -8.49 0.31
N PRO A 3 -6.05 -8.23 -0.67
CA PRO A 3 -5.95 -7.09 -1.58
C PRO A 3 -5.96 -5.73 -0.86
N PRO A 4 -6.75 -5.52 0.21
CA PRO A 4 -6.59 -4.33 1.05
C PRO A 4 -5.18 -4.17 1.62
N GLY A 5 -4.50 -5.28 1.94
CA GLY A 5 -3.08 -5.28 2.32
C GLY A 5 -2.17 -4.85 1.17
N MET A 6 -2.40 -5.38 -0.04
CA MET A 6 -1.64 -5.00 -1.24
C MET A 6 -1.79 -3.52 -1.59
N VAL A 7 -3.00 -2.95 -1.44
CA VAL A 7 -3.25 -1.52 -1.64
C VAL A 7 -2.39 -0.69 -0.70
N ARG A 8 -2.24 -1.08 0.58
CA ARG A 8 -1.38 -0.38 1.54
C ARG A 8 0.09 -0.44 1.14
N VAL A 9 0.57 -1.60 0.68
CA VAL A 9 1.95 -1.77 0.21
C VAL A 9 2.20 -0.86 -1.01
N ARG A 10 1.36 -0.94 -2.04
CA ARG A 10 1.51 -0.12 -3.26
C ARG A 10 1.40 1.37 -2.99
N HIS A 11 0.44 1.78 -2.15
CA HIS A 11 0.27 3.18 -1.75
C HIS A 11 1.51 3.70 -1.00
N SER A 12 2.06 2.91 -0.08
CA SER A 12 3.27 3.29 0.65
C SER A 12 4.48 3.43 -0.27
N GLU A 13 4.62 2.53 -1.24
CA GLU A 13 5.69 2.55 -2.24
C GLU A 13 5.58 3.80 -3.10
N PHE A 14 4.39 4.07 -3.63
CA PHE A 14 4.10 5.25 -4.44
C PHE A 14 4.43 6.54 -3.68
N LEU A 15 3.98 6.66 -2.43
CA LEU A 15 4.23 7.83 -1.60
C LEU A 15 5.73 8.03 -1.32
N CYS A 16 6.48 6.94 -1.08
CA CYS A 16 7.93 7.04 -0.90
C CYS A 16 8.59 7.57 -2.17
N ARG A 17 8.31 6.93 -3.31
CA ARG A 17 8.90 7.29 -4.62
C ARG A 17 8.56 8.73 -5.03
N SER A 18 7.32 9.19 -4.80
CA SER A 18 6.91 10.57 -5.13
C SER A 18 7.67 11.65 -4.34
N HIS A 19 8.29 11.28 -3.23
CA HIS A 19 9.09 12.19 -2.39
C HIS A 19 10.60 11.96 -2.48
N GLY A 20 11.05 11.09 -3.40
CA GLY A 20 12.45 10.70 -3.54
C GLY A 20 12.97 9.90 -2.33
N ILE A 21 12.07 9.20 -1.62
CA ILE A 21 12.40 8.36 -0.48
C ILE A 21 12.43 6.91 -0.95
N GLU A 22 13.49 6.17 -0.61
CA GLU A 22 13.57 4.75 -0.94
C GLU A 22 12.53 3.95 -0.14
N PRO A 23 11.60 3.23 -0.81
CA PRO A 23 10.65 2.36 -0.14
C PRO A 23 11.38 1.18 0.51
N THR A 24 11.11 0.96 1.79
CA THR A 24 11.74 -0.13 2.56
C THR A 24 10.70 -0.75 3.49
N VAL A 25 10.90 -2.01 3.87
CA VAL A 25 10.02 -2.71 4.81
C VAL A 25 9.94 -1.96 6.15
N GLU A 26 11.05 -1.39 6.62
CA GLU A 26 11.09 -0.58 7.84
C GLU A 26 10.15 0.63 7.78
N LYS A 27 10.23 1.43 6.70
CA LYS A 27 9.36 2.60 6.51
C LYS A 27 7.89 2.22 6.37
N PHE A 28 7.60 1.08 5.73
CA PHE A 28 6.25 0.53 5.67
C PHE A 28 5.72 0.18 7.07
N ARG A 29 6.53 -0.51 7.88
CA ARG A 29 6.19 -0.96 9.24
C ARG A 29 5.95 0.20 10.21
N ALA A 30 6.53 1.37 9.94
CA ALA A 30 6.24 2.57 10.73
C ALA A 30 4.77 2.99 10.66
N PHE A 31 4.07 2.71 9.56
CA PHE A 31 2.66 3.07 9.35
C PHE A 31 1.70 1.90 9.49
N TYR A 32 2.17 0.68 9.23
CA TYR A 32 1.34 -0.50 9.16
C TYR A 32 1.92 -1.68 9.91
N GLN A 33 1.06 -2.45 10.57
CA GLN A 33 1.45 -3.68 11.26
C GLN A 33 0.75 -4.88 10.63
N LEU A 34 1.37 -6.05 10.70
CA LEU A 34 0.73 -7.28 10.26
C LEU A 34 -0.50 -7.55 11.13
N ILE A 35 -1.61 -7.87 10.49
CA ILE A 35 -2.85 -8.27 11.17
C ILE A 35 -3.39 -9.55 10.53
N ARG A 36 -4.15 -10.31 11.32
CA ARG A 36 -4.97 -11.42 10.82
C ARG A 36 -6.42 -10.99 10.86
N ASN A 37 -7.11 -11.07 9.74
CA ASN A 37 -8.54 -10.78 9.67
C ASN A 37 -9.25 -11.86 8.87
N ILE A 38 -10.30 -12.46 9.46
CA ILE A 38 -11.16 -13.50 8.84
C ILE A 38 -10.32 -14.60 8.17
N GLY A 39 -9.31 -15.11 8.88
CA GLY A 39 -8.45 -16.20 8.38
C GLY A 39 -7.33 -15.80 7.41
N PHE A 40 -7.18 -14.53 7.04
CA PHE A 40 -6.13 -14.07 6.13
C PHE A 40 -5.19 -13.04 6.77
N TYR A 41 -3.91 -13.09 6.36
CA TYR A 41 -2.95 -12.04 6.67
C TYR A 41 -3.21 -10.78 5.85
N SER A 42 -3.14 -9.63 6.53
CA SER A 42 -3.29 -8.29 5.97
C SER A 42 -2.39 -7.31 6.74
N PHE A 43 -2.49 -6.02 6.41
CA PHE A 43 -1.83 -4.95 7.14
C PHE A 43 -2.87 -4.00 7.72
N GLY A 44 -2.79 -3.77 9.03
CA GLY A 44 -3.57 -2.78 9.77
C GLY A 44 -2.78 -1.51 9.99
N ASN A 45 -3.41 -0.45 10.52
CA ASN A 45 -2.67 0.73 10.94
C ASN A 45 -1.82 0.40 12.17
N HIS A 46 -0.60 0.93 12.22
CA HIS A 46 0.31 0.76 13.34
C HIS A 46 0.00 1.76 14.45
N GLY A 47 -0.74 1.31 15.46
CA GLY A 47 -1.04 2.08 16.67
C GLY A 47 -1.55 3.51 16.39
N SER A 48 -0.83 4.50 16.91
CA SER A 48 -1.12 5.94 16.77
C SER A 48 -0.39 6.61 15.61
N ALA A 49 0.23 5.85 14.70
CA ALA A 49 0.89 6.40 13.52
C ALA A 49 -0.12 7.19 12.67
N LYS A 50 0.36 8.30 12.07
CA LYS A 50 -0.51 9.13 11.22
C LYS A 50 -0.86 8.34 9.97
N LYS A 51 -2.16 8.28 9.65
CA LYS A 51 -2.65 7.54 8.47
C LYS A 51 -2.14 8.21 7.19
N ILE A 52 -1.33 7.48 6.43
CA ILE A 52 -0.93 7.87 5.07
C ILE A 52 -1.92 7.40 4.00
N LEU A 53 -2.86 6.51 4.37
CA LEU A 53 -4.00 6.08 3.57
C LEU A 53 -5.27 6.17 4.42
N LEU A 54 -6.17 7.09 4.09
CA LEU A 54 -7.39 7.34 4.89
C LEU A 54 -8.45 6.24 4.71
N ASN A 55 -8.76 5.89 3.46
CA ASN A 55 -9.90 5.05 3.10
C ASN A 55 -9.42 3.87 2.23
N PRO A 56 -8.72 2.88 2.81
CA PRO A 56 -8.46 1.65 2.09
C PRO A 56 -9.80 1.01 1.68
N PRO A 57 -9.90 0.39 0.50
CA PRO A 57 -11.07 -0.37 0.11
C PRO A 57 -11.42 -1.42 1.18
N LYS A 58 -12.69 -1.47 1.57
CA LYS A 58 -13.17 -2.34 2.66
C LYS A 58 -13.31 -3.81 2.23
N SER A 59 -13.64 -4.02 0.96
CA SER A 59 -13.80 -5.35 0.36
C SER A 59 -13.43 -5.29 -1.11
N PHE A 60 -12.99 -6.44 -1.62
CA PHE A 60 -12.89 -6.71 -3.04
C PHE A 60 -13.72 -7.98 -3.27
N HIS A 61 -14.60 -8.01 -4.26
CA HIS A 61 -15.37 -9.21 -4.57
C HIS A 61 -14.50 -10.21 -5.33
N ASP A 62 -14.66 -11.51 -5.02
CA ASP A 62 -14.01 -12.65 -5.68
C ASP A 62 -12.47 -12.62 -5.74
N TRP A 63 -11.83 -11.80 -4.91
CA TRP A 63 -10.39 -11.61 -4.93
C TRP A 63 -9.60 -12.89 -4.66
N LYS A 64 -10.20 -13.83 -3.93
CA LYS A 64 -9.59 -15.12 -3.58
C LYS A 64 -9.23 -15.96 -4.81
N HIS A 65 -9.94 -15.78 -5.91
CA HIS A 65 -9.67 -16.49 -7.17
C HIS A 65 -8.69 -15.72 -8.08
N LYS A 66 -8.33 -14.48 -7.72
CA LYS A 66 -7.59 -13.56 -8.60
C LYS A 66 -6.18 -13.22 -8.10
N PHE A 67 -5.93 -13.26 -6.79
CA PHE A 67 -4.68 -12.75 -6.19
C PHE A 67 -3.78 -13.83 -5.57
N PHE A 68 -4.12 -15.11 -5.69
CA PHE A 68 -3.29 -16.20 -5.17
C PHE A 68 -2.57 -16.90 -6.30
N PHE A 69 -1.46 -16.30 -6.74
CA PHE A 69 -0.41 -17.00 -7.45
C PHE A 69 0.87 -16.83 -6.64
N ILE A 70 1.33 -17.89 -6.02
CA ILE A 70 2.63 -17.97 -5.37
C ILE A 70 3.44 -18.93 -6.24
N ARG A 71 4.69 -18.57 -6.60
CA ARG A 71 5.55 -19.50 -7.32
C ARG A 71 5.79 -20.73 -6.46
N GLU A 72 5.67 -21.91 -7.04
CA GLU A 72 5.88 -23.18 -6.34
C GLU A 72 7.24 -23.21 -5.62
N GLU A 73 8.28 -22.67 -6.27
CA GLU A 73 9.66 -22.53 -5.76
C GLU A 73 9.77 -21.77 -4.43
N VAL A 74 8.83 -20.86 -4.13
CA VAL A 74 8.85 -20.09 -2.88
C VAL A 74 7.93 -20.68 -1.81
N ILE A 75 7.25 -21.80 -2.11
CA ILE A 75 6.51 -22.60 -1.13
C ILE A 75 7.49 -23.65 -0.59
N PRO A 76 7.98 -23.53 0.65
CA PRO A 76 8.81 -24.57 1.23
C PRO A 76 8.06 -25.91 1.18
N ILE A 77 8.72 -26.95 0.65
CA ILE A 77 8.20 -28.32 0.47
C ILE A 77 7.67 -28.94 1.78
N ALA A 78 7.97 -28.33 2.93
CA ALA A 78 7.46 -28.71 4.24
C ALA A 78 7.08 -27.48 5.10
N MET A 79 6.18 -26.62 4.63
CA MET A 79 5.54 -25.66 5.53
C MET A 79 4.68 -26.41 6.54
N ILE A 80 5.17 -26.53 7.77
CA ILE A 80 4.34 -26.93 8.91
C ILE A 80 3.21 -25.90 9.01
N LEU A 81 1.96 -26.38 8.93
CA LEU A 81 0.79 -25.55 9.19
C LEU A 81 0.90 -25.07 10.63
N ARG A 82 1.28 -23.80 10.83
CA ARG A 82 1.35 -23.24 12.18
C ARG A 82 -0.03 -23.32 12.81
N GLU A 83 -0.09 -23.76 14.05
CA GLU A 83 -1.28 -23.62 14.87
C GLU A 83 -1.70 -22.14 14.94
N LEU A 84 -2.92 -21.94 15.43
CA LEU A 84 -3.67 -20.70 15.34
C LEU A 84 -3.12 -19.58 16.24
N ASP A 85 -1.81 -19.40 16.28
CA ASP A 85 -1.14 -18.41 17.12
C ASP A 85 -1.63 -17.01 16.74
N SER A 86 -2.01 -16.25 17.77
CA SER A 86 -2.28 -14.83 17.63
C SER A 86 -1.03 -14.15 17.10
N ILE A 87 -1.20 -13.30 16.06
CA ILE A 87 -0.10 -12.45 15.61
C ILE A 87 0.22 -11.51 16.76
N GLU A 88 1.41 -11.67 17.35
CA GLU A 88 1.91 -10.76 18.36
C GLU A 88 1.92 -9.35 17.78
N LYS A 89 1.33 -8.41 18.52
CA LYS A 89 1.31 -7.02 18.12
C LYS A 89 2.73 -6.50 18.23
N GLU A 90 3.27 -6.06 17.11
CA GLU A 90 4.59 -5.47 17.08
C GLU A 90 4.60 -4.11 17.78
N GLU A 91 5.48 -3.92 18.76
CA GLU A 91 5.70 -2.64 19.44
C GLU A 91 6.94 -1.95 18.87
N LEU A 92 6.84 -1.50 17.62
CA LEU A 92 7.91 -0.68 17.03
C LEU A 92 7.73 0.79 17.42
N PRO A 93 8.82 1.50 17.76
CA PRO A 93 8.74 2.94 17.99
C PRO A 93 8.38 3.66 16.68
N ILE A 94 7.43 4.60 16.76
CA ILE A 94 7.08 5.44 15.62
C ILE A 94 8.18 6.52 15.47
N PRO A 95 8.85 6.62 14.30
CA PRO A 95 10.00 7.51 14.11
C PRO A 95 9.56 8.96 13.86
N LYS A 96 8.86 9.57 14.82
CA LYS A 96 8.24 10.90 14.70
C LYS A 96 9.21 12.03 14.33
N GLY A 97 10.49 11.91 14.71
CA GLY A 97 11.54 12.88 14.41
C GLY A 97 12.26 12.65 13.08
N ALA A 98 12.03 11.53 12.40
CA ALA A 98 12.73 11.23 11.17
C ALA A 98 12.22 12.12 10.02
N TYR A 99 13.14 12.73 9.27
CA TYR A 99 12.81 13.62 8.15
C TYR A 99 11.84 12.95 7.15
N TRP A 100 12.10 11.70 6.78
CA TRP A 100 11.25 10.96 5.85
C TRP A 100 9.84 10.76 6.42
N TYR A 101 9.70 10.47 7.72
CA TYR A 101 8.40 10.25 8.36
C TYR A 101 7.57 11.54 8.37
N LEU A 102 8.21 12.67 8.74
CA LEU A 102 7.59 13.99 8.69
C LEU A 102 7.14 14.35 7.26
N LYS A 103 7.99 14.09 6.26
CA LYS A 103 7.69 14.37 4.85
C LYS A 103 6.50 13.56 4.34
N LEU A 104 6.47 12.24 4.57
CA LEU A 104 5.37 11.37 4.13
C LEU A 104 4.05 11.70 4.83
N THR A 105 4.11 12.13 6.09
CA THR A 105 2.90 12.44 6.87
C THR A 105 2.39 13.86 6.67
N ALA A 106 3.19 14.77 6.10
CA ALA A 106 2.75 16.11 5.72
C ALA A 106 1.88 16.10 4.45
N THR A 107 2.03 15.10 3.59
CA THR A 107 1.30 15.00 2.33
C THR A 107 -0.21 14.82 2.58
N PRO A 108 -1.04 15.75 2.11
CA PRO A 108 -2.48 15.68 2.33
C PRO A 108 -3.07 14.51 1.54
N ASN A 109 -3.94 13.75 2.19
CA ASN A 109 -4.74 12.75 1.49
C ASN A 109 -5.76 13.46 0.58
N ARG A 110 -5.76 13.12 -0.71
CA ARG A 110 -6.76 13.60 -1.67
C ARG A 110 -7.46 12.40 -2.31
N ILE A 111 -8.75 12.58 -2.61
CA ILE A 111 -9.49 11.62 -3.43
C ILE A 111 -9.21 12.00 -4.88
N PHE A 112 -8.69 11.06 -5.64
CA PHE A 112 -8.47 11.23 -7.06
C PHE A 112 -9.44 10.36 -7.86
N GLY A 113 -9.80 10.83 -9.06
CA GLY A 113 -10.54 10.03 -10.03
C GLY A 113 -9.67 8.90 -10.61
N GLU A 114 -10.30 7.95 -11.28
CA GLU A 114 -9.67 6.74 -11.84
C GLU A 114 -8.46 7.04 -12.73
N ASN A 115 -8.47 8.15 -13.46
CA ASN A 115 -7.38 8.59 -14.34
C ASN A 115 -6.04 8.72 -13.61
N VAL A 116 -6.05 9.16 -12.35
CA VAL A 116 -4.82 9.30 -11.53
C VAL A 116 -4.33 7.92 -11.09
N LEU A 117 -5.23 6.98 -10.84
CA LEU A 117 -4.88 5.59 -10.53
C LEU A 117 -4.25 4.90 -11.74
N VAL A 118 -4.73 5.18 -12.96
CA VAL A 118 -4.11 4.72 -14.22
C VAL A 118 -2.70 5.32 -14.35
N ALA A 119 -2.56 6.65 -14.20
CA ALA A 119 -1.26 7.32 -14.27
C ALA A 119 -0.25 6.83 -13.20
N ALA A 120 -0.75 6.40 -12.04
CA ALA A 120 0.05 5.83 -10.95
C ALA A 120 0.30 4.31 -11.08
N GLN A 121 -0.17 3.66 -12.16
CA GLN A 121 -0.05 2.21 -12.38
C GLN A 121 -0.73 1.37 -11.27
N MET A 122 -1.90 1.83 -10.82
CA MET A 122 -2.71 1.22 -9.75
C MET A 122 -4.11 0.78 -10.21
N SER A 123 -4.43 0.89 -11.51
CA SER A 123 -5.70 0.46 -12.12
C SER A 123 -5.49 -0.66 -13.13
N ASP A 124 -6.48 -1.55 -13.25
CA ASP A 124 -6.57 -2.65 -14.22
C ASP A 124 -7.01 -2.21 -15.62
N LYS A 125 -7.48 -0.97 -15.78
CA LYS A 125 -7.84 -0.37 -17.08
C LYS A 125 -6.62 0.08 -17.90
N TRP A 126 -5.49 -0.62 -17.75
CA TRP A 126 -4.30 -0.34 -18.53
C TRP A 126 -4.53 -0.74 -20.00
N PRO A 127 -4.44 0.18 -20.98
CA PRO A 127 -4.39 -0.22 -22.37
C PRO A 127 -3.12 -1.02 -22.60
N GLU A 128 -3.21 -2.20 -23.25
CA GLU A 128 -2.04 -3.04 -23.60
C GLU A 128 -0.94 -2.28 -24.39
N THR A 129 -1.29 -1.13 -24.97
CA THR A 129 -0.42 -0.24 -25.77
C THR A 129 -0.08 1.09 -25.08
N SER A 130 -0.23 1.21 -23.76
CA SER A 130 0.02 2.48 -23.06
C SER A 130 1.51 2.84 -23.02
N ASN A 131 1.92 3.72 -23.93
CA ASN A 131 3.19 4.45 -23.84
C ASN A 131 3.21 5.31 -22.55
N GLU A 132 4.37 5.45 -21.92
CA GLU A 132 4.55 6.29 -20.73
C GLU A 132 4.08 7.72 -20.99
N VAL A 133 2.95 8.11 -20.38
CA VAL A 133 2.44 9.49 -20.49
C VAL A 133 3.03 10.32 -19.35
N PRO A 134 3.54 11.54 -19.60
CA PRO A 134 4.05 12.42 -18.56
C PRO A 134 3.03 12.64 -17.45
N ILE A 135 3.48 12.54 -16.20
CA ILE A 135 2.66 12.79 -15.01
C ILE A 135 2.09 14.22 -15.09
N PRO A 136 0.77 14.42 -14.89
CA PRO A 136 0.18 15.75 -14.86
C PRO A 136 0.89 16.62 -13.82
N LYS A 137 1.52 17.71 -14.26
CA LYS A 137 2.09 18.70 -13.35
C LYS A 137 0.94 19.50 -12.74
N PHE A 138 0.73 19.35 -11.44
CA PHE A 138 -0.23 20.17 -10.70
C PHE A 138 0.28 21.62 -10.67
N GLN A 139 -0.37 22.51 -11.42
CA GLN A 139 -0.28 23.94 -11.16
C GLN A 139 -1.13 24.24 -9.91
N ASP A 140 -0.55 24.95 -8.95
CA ASP A 140 -1.27 25.55 -7.83
C ASP A 140 -2.29 26.56 -8.36
N ARG A 141 -3.45 26.05 -8.80
CA ARG A 141 -4.77 26.68 -8.94
C ARG A 141 -5.66 25.79 -9.82
N GLY A 142 -6.26 24.78 -9.19
CA GLY A 142 -7.67 24.44 -9.38
C GLY A 142 -8.24 24.14 -10.77
N LYS A 143 -7.46 23.93 -11.84
CA LYS A 143 -7.98 23.41 -13.12
C LYS A 143 -6.97 22.48 -13.79
N LEU A 144 -7.43 21.26 -14.10
CA LEU A 144 -6.78 20.34 -15.03
C LEU A 144 -7.18 20.76 -16.44
N SER A 145 -6.21 21.10 -17.30
CA SER A 145 -6.39 21.09 -18.75
C SER A 145 -5.54 19.95 -19.32
N LEU A 146 -6.15 19.22 -20.26
CA LEU A 146 -5.74 17.94 -20.84
C LEU A 146 -4.28 17.88 -21.32
#